data_AF-A0A0W0ZCG1-F1
#
_entry.id   AF-A0A0W0ZCG1-F1
#
_cell.length_a   1.000
_cell.length_b   1.000
_cell.length_c   1.000
_cell.angle_alpha   90.00
_cell.angle_beta   90.00
_cell.angle_gamma   90.00
#
_symmetry.space_group_name_H-M   'P 1'
#
loop_
_entity.id
_entity.type
_entity.pdbx_description
1 polymer ?
#
loop_
_entity_poly.entity_id
_entity_poly.type
_entity_poly.pdbx_seq_one_letter_code
_entity_poly.pdbx_strand_id
1 'polypeptide(L)'
;MPELTAPNSTIVSHSDVVNDKLKDQQNTKADSERFMLELFAFLQKNSNLVLNQQFDQLQAPLQAVAQDCGYQDLPVALNFAKNARGQTALVKALQEQEFGLASTLLKFGAQYDEQAEAEFDIAIDSERGQQALADRTIGFPPSYVPSDAQKLHVVKEYGLVLGVEMTSKDGTPSQRAHIGPAYSLMKESVADYSKSCTNQPAKDDFKQIANAFNFTNNVSKFYGSNPTGMPEASNALAKRIQAGEVTTVPVSCKGHAMGLSFAPVEGDPNKTYLVFTNRGEGAEKSGKFGTQIYEVDKRDITPEFINKMASGHFKGRSHDEIMSSIKQITKGKEPVCEIQQQPQKYDNCSVANSRSNIHGLLLCQEANRKGGFDKVNQDVVKERYKDFTDDMKSKKVQELAKAITKDPDNPDLKALAQGYVDKPGSKFKHHLEEVMSEKPSISMKSP
;
A
#
# COMPACT_ATOMS: atom_id res chain seq x y z
N MET A 1 8.28 65.06 41.90
CA MET A 1 9.12 63.99 41.33
C MET A 1 8.20 63.06 40.57
N PRO A 2 8.35 62.90 39.24
CA PRO A 2 7.53 61.98 38.46
C PRO A 2 8.05 60.55 38.61
N GLU A 3 7.15 59.61 38.86
CA GLU A 3 7.41 58.17 38.85
C GLU A 3 7.66 57.70 37.41
N LEU A 4 8.80 57.03 37.20
CA LEU A 4 9.13 56.32 35.97
C LEU A 4 8.59 54.89 36.09
N THR A 5 7.56 54.54 35.33
CA THR A 5 7.12 53.16 35.11
C THR A 5 8.01 52.48 34.06
N ALA A 6 8.51 51.30 34.39
CA ALA A 6 9.26 50.45 33.46
C ALA A 6 8.31 49.79 32.43
N PRO A 7 8.74 49.59 31.17
CA PRO A 7 7.92 48.93 30.16
C PRO A 7 7.84 47.42 30.42
N ASN A 8 6.62 46.86 30.37
CA ASN A 8 6.40 45.42 30.38
C ASN A 8 7.03 44.79 29.12
N SER A 9 8.13 44.06 29.31
CA SER A 9 8.73 43.24 28.27
C SER A 9 8.00 41.89 28.21
N THR A 10 7.16 41.72 27.19
CA THR A 10 6.56 40.41 26.87
C THR A 10 7.61 39.56 26.16
N ILE A 11 8.53 38.95 26.90
CA ILE A 11 9.40 37.91 26.38
C ILE A 11 8.54 36.65 26.24
N VAL A 12 8.02 36.40 25.04
CA VAL A 12 7.35 35.14 24.70
C VAL A 12 8.43 34.05 24.72
N SER A 13 8.30 33.07 25.61
CA SER A 13 9.30 32.01 25.74
C SER A 13 9.29 31.12 24.49
N HIS A 14 10.43 30.57 24.09
CA HIS A 14 10.50 29.61 22.98
C HIS A 14 9.58 28.39 23.20
N SER A 15 9.29 28.03 24.46
CA SER A 15 8.31 27.01 24.82
C SER A 15 6.86 27.40 24.49
N ASP A 16 6.49 28.68 24.60
CA ASP A 16 5.15 29.15 24.26
C ASP A 16 4.94 29.15 22.73
N VAL A 17 5.95 29.57 21.96
CA VAL A 17 5.91 29.53 20.49
C VAL A 17 5.85 28.08 19.95
N VAL A 18 6.54 27.14 20.60
CA VAL A 18 6.48 25.72 20.22
C VAL A 18 5.13 25.09 20.61
N ASN A 19 4.59 25.43 21.78
CA ASN A 19 3.28 24.96 22.22
C ASN A 19 2.14 25.53 21.37
N ASP A 20 2.21 26.79 20.95
CA ASP A 20 1.22 27.39 20.06
C ASP A 20 1.29 26.81 18.66
N LYS A 21 2.49 26.58 18.11
CA LYS A 21 2.65 25.85 16.83
C LYS A 21 2.12 24.41 16.90
N LEU A 22 2.30 23.73 18.03
CA LEU A 22 1.77 22.37 18.25
C LEU A 22 0.23 22.39 18.36
N LYS A 23 -0.35 23.39 19.05
CA LYS A 23 -1.80 23.58 19.12
C LYS A 23 -2.41 23.94 17.77
N ASP A 24 -1.79 24.84 17.01
CA ASP A 24 -2.24 25.23 15.67
C ASP A 24 -2.18 24.05 14.69
N GLN A 25 -1.11 23.24 14.76
CA GLN A 25 -1.01 22.00 13.98
C GLN A 25 -2.03 20.93 14.40
N GLN A 26 -2.34 20.82 15.69
CA GLN A 26 -3.36 19.91 16.21
C GLN A 26 -4.78 20.36 15.82
N ASN A 27 -5.06 21.65 15.90
CA ASN A 27 -6.34 22.24 15.48
C ASN A 27 -6.55 22.05 13.98
N THR A 28 -5.53 22.32 13.15
CA THR A 28 -5.60 22.14 11.69
C THR A 28 -5.87 20.67 11.29
N LYS A 29 -5.31 19.70 12.04
CA LYS A 29 -5.60 18.27 11.82
C LYS A 29 -7.02 17.90 12.24
N ALA A 30 -7.47 18.38 13.40
CA ALA A 30 -8.83 18.12 13.88
C ALA A 30 -9.87 18.70 12.91
N ASP A 31 -9.64 19.92 12.41
CA ASP A 31 -10.50 20.60 11.44
C ASP A 31 -10.51 19.89 10.07
N SER A 32 -9.36 19.36 9.64
CA SER A 32 -9.26 18.52 8.43
C SER A 32 -10.08 17.23 8.54
N GLU A 33 -9.94 16.51 9.65
CA GLU A 33 -10.68 15.26 9.87
C GLU A 33 -12.18 15.53 10.03
N ARG A 34 -12.55 16.59 10.74
CA ARG A 34 -13.93 17.03 10.89
C ARG A 34 -14.56 17.37 9.54
N PHE A 35 -13.92 18.19 8.73
CA PHE A 35 -14.40 18.53 7.40
C PHE A 35 -14.62 17.27 6.55
N MET A 36 -13.66 16.35 6.54
CA MET A 36 -13.79 15.10 5.79
C MET A 36 -15.01 14.27 6.25
N LEU A 37 -15.21 14.12 7.57
CA LEU A 37 -16.36 13.39 8.11
C LEU A 37 -17.69 14.05 7.73
N GLU A 38 -17.80 15.36 7.90
CA GLU A 38 -19.02 16.11 7.58
C GLU A 38 -19.31 16.11 6.08
N LEU A 39 -18.29 16.26 5.23
CA LEU A 39 -18.39 16.19 3.77
C LEU A 39 -18.97 14.84 3.32
N PHE A 40 -18.39 13.72 3.75
CA PHE A 40 -18.87 12.39 3.34
C PHE A 40 -20.26 12.10 3.91
N ALA A 41 -20.55 12.50 5.15
CA ALA A 41 -21.89 12.35 5.74
C ALA A 41 -22.94 13.18 4.97
N PHE A 42 -22.60 14.41 4.58
CA PHE A 42 -23.46 15.27 3.77
C PHE A 42 -23.73 14.66 2.40
N LEU A 43 -22.70 14.23 1.69
CA LEU A 43 -22.83 13.64 0.35
C LEU A 43 -23.59 12.31 0.37
N GLN A 44 -23.42 11.51 1.42
CA GLN A 44 -24.19 10.28 1.61
C GLN A 44 -25.67 10.55 1.84
N LYS A 45 -26.01 11.55 2.68
CA LYS A 45 -27.41 11.97 2.90
C LYS A 45 -28.06 12.53 1.64
N ASN A 46 -27.27 13.12 0.76
CA ASN A 46 -27.72 13.73 -0.49
C ASN A 46 -27.38 12.90 -1.73
N SER A 47 -27.22 11.57 -1.58
CA SER A 47 -26.79 10.68 -2.66
C SER A 47 -27.68 10.74 -3.90
N ASN A 48 -29.00 10.95 -3.74
CA ASN A 48 -29.93 11.13 -4.85
C ASN A 48 -29.61 12.38 -5.68
N LEU A 49 -29.19 13.48 -5.05
CA LEU A 49 -28.80 14.70 -5.75
C LEU A 49 -27.49 14.50 -6.51
N VAL A 50 -26.55 13.74 -5.93
CA VAL A 50 -25.31 13.34 -6.60
C VAL A 50 -25.59 12.46 -7.82
N LEU A 51 -26.48 11.47 -7.69
CA LEU A 51 -26.87 10.55 -8.77
C LEU A 51 -27.61 11.27 -9.90
N ASN A 52 -28.51 12.19 -9.57
CA ASN A 52 -29.28 12.97 -10.54
C ASN A 52 -28.51 14.19 -11.08
N GLN A 53 -27.23 14.34 -10.73
CA GLN A 53 -26.37 15.44 -11.16
C GLN A 53 -26.90 16.84 -10.82
N GLN A 54 -27.67 16.96 -9.74
CA GLN A 54 -28.28 18.21 -9.27
C GLN A 54 -27.32 19.00 -8.37
N PHE A 55 -26.11 19.26 -8.88
CA PHE A 55 -24.98 19.78 -8.10
C PHE A 55 -25.19 21.20 -7.57
N ASP A 56 -25.94 22.05 -8.28
CA ASP A 56 -26.21 23.43 -7.87
C ASP A 56 -26.90 23.50 -6.49
N GLN A 57 -27.67 22.47 -6.13
CA GLN A 57 -28.35 22.39 -4.83
C GLN A 57 -27.42 22.02 -3.67
N LEU A 58 -26.21 21.52 -3.97
CA LEU A 58 -25.24 21.07 -2.97
C LEU A 58 -24.19 22.14 -2.66
N GLN A 59 -23.98 23.11 -3.55
CA GLN A 59 -22.85 24.05 -3.46
C GLN A 59 -22.90 24.93 -2.20
N ALA A 60 -24.00 25.61 -1.94
CA ALA A 60 -24.12 26.51 -0.78
C ALA A 60 -24.04 25.77 0.57
N PRO A 61 -24.71 24.61 0.77
CA PRO A 61 -24.52 23.81 1.97
C PRO A 61 -23.09 23.30 2.17
N LEU A 62 -22.42 22.84 1.10
CA LEU A 62 -21.03 22.38 1.19
C LEU A 62 -20.05 23.51 1.51
N GLN A 63 -20.28 24.70 0.94
CA GLN A 63 -19.53 25.90 1.28
C GLN A 63 -19.66 26.25 2.77
N ALA A 64 -20.87 26.13 3.34
CA ALA A 64 -21.08 26.37 4.76
C ALA A 64 -20.32 25.35 5.64
N VAL A 65 -20.29 24.07 5.24
CA VAL A 65 -19.51 23.03 5.94
C VAL A 65 -18.00 23.36 5.93
N ALA A 66 -17.47 23.78 4.78
CA ALA A 66 -16.06 24.20 4.67
C ALA A 66 -15.73 25.38 5.61
N GLN A 67 -16.59 26.42 5.61
CA GLN A 67 -16.39 27.60 6.45
C GLN A 67 -16.53 27.30 7.95
N ASP A 68 -17.46 26.43 8.34
CA ASP A 68 -17.62 26.00 9.73
C ASP A 68 -16.43 25.15 10.23
N CYS A 69 -15.71 24.51 9.31
CA CYS A 69 -14.46 23.81 9.59
C CYS A 69 -13.22 24.71 9.44
N GLY A 70 -13.38 26.03 9.37
CA GLY A 70 -12.26 26.99 9.38
C GLY A 70 -11.58 27.22 8.03
N TYR A 71 -12.13 26.71 6.92
CA TYR A 71 -11.60 26.97 5.58
C TYR A 71 -12.19 28.23 4.96
N GLN A 72 -11.38 28.96 4.18
CA GLN A 72 -11.83 30.15 3.46
C GLN A 72 -12.99 29.85 2.49
N ASP A 73 -12.85 28.74 1.75
CA ASP A 73 -13.85 28.28 0.80
C ASP A 73 -13.78 26.76 0.57
N LEU A 74 -14.80 26.25 -0.13
CA LEU A 74 -14.92 24.83 -0.44
C LEU A 74 -13.76 24.30 -1.30
N PRO A 75 -13.31 24.96 -2.39
CA PRO A 75 -12.13 24.52 -3.14
C PRO A 75 -10.87 24.37 -2.26
N VAL A 76 -10.59 25.33 -1.38
CA VAL A 76 -9.45 25.23 -0.45
C VAL A 76 -9.63 24.03 0.48
N ALA A 77 -10.82 23.85 1.07
CA ALA A 77 -11.09 22.70 1.93
C ALA A 77 -10.90 21.36 1.19
N LEU A 78 -11.41 21.23 -0.04
CA LEU A 78 -11.33 20.01 -0.83
C LEU A 78 -9.90 19.60 -1.22
N ASN A 79 -9.00 20.58 -1.40
CA ASN A 79 -7.62 20.33 -1.84
C ASN A 79 -6.61 20.22 -0.68
N PHE A 80 -6.92 20.78 0.51
CA PHE A 80 -5.98 20.79 1.63
C PHE A 80 -6.41 19.92 2.81
N ALA A 81 -7.71 19.68 3.02
CA ALA A 81 -8.17 18.81 4.08
C ALA A 81 -7.80 17.35 3.77
N LYS A 82 -7.14 16.72 4.74
CA LYS A 82 -6.68 15.33 4.64
C LYS A 82 -7.21 14.50 5.79
N ASN A 83 -7.57 13.25 5.51
CA ASN A 83 -7.93 12.29 6.56
C ASN A 83 -6.67 11.84 7.35
N ALA A 84 -6.85 10.98 8.35
CA ALA A 84 -5.77 10.40 9.15
C ALA A 84 -4.67 9.68 8.34
N ARG A 85 -4.95 9.34 7.07
CA ARG A 85 -4.01 8.70 6.13
C ARG A 85 -3.40 9.68 5.13
N GLY A 86 -3.63 10.98 5.29
CA GLY A 86 -3.08 12.00 4.41
C GLY A 86 -3.81 12.16 3.08
N GLN A 87 -5.01 11.59 2.93
CA GLN A 87 -5.75 11.57 1.67
C GLN A 87 -6.78 12.70 1.62
N THR A 88 -6.85 13.39 0.49
CA THR A 88 -7.94 14.32 0.18
C THR A 88 -9.25 13.58 -0.12
N ALA A 89 -10.37 14.31 -0.19
CA ALA A 89 -11.67 13.74 -0.55
C ALA A 89 -11.64 13.08 -1.93
N LEU A 90 -10.94 13.69 -2.90
CA LEU A 90 -10.84 13.17 -4.26
C LEU A 90 -10.03 11.87 -4.29
N VAL A 91 -8.88 11.83 -3.63
CA VAL A 91 -8.05 10.61 -3.49
C VAL A 91 -8.91 9.47 -2.94
N LYS A 92 -9.63 9.70 -1.82
CA LYS A 92 -10.49 8.68 -1.23
C LYS A 92 -11.60 8.22 -2.18
N ALA A 93 -12.25 9.14 -2.90
CA ALA A 93 -13.31 8.80 -3.85
C ALA A 93 -12.80 7.94 -5.01
N LEU A 94 -11.63 8.27 -5.58
CA LEU A 94 -10.98 7.50 -6.64
C LEU A 94 -10.55 6.12 -6.15
N GLN A 95 -9.92 6.07 -4.98
CA GLN A 95 -9.48 4.85 -4.32
C GLN A 95 -10.65 3.87 -4.07
N GLU A 96 -11.82 4.39 -3.71
CA GLU A 96 -13.07 3.64 -3.51
C GLU A 96 -13.85 3.37 -4.82
N GLN A 97 -13.28 3.79 -5.96
CA GLN A 97 -13.89 3.70 -7.29
C GLN A 97 -15.26 4.37 -7.37
N GLU A 98 -15.52 5.40 -6.56
CA GLU A 98 -16.76 6.18 -6.54
C GLU A 98 -16.70 7.33 -7.55
N PHE A 99 -16.61 7.01 -8.85
CA PHE A 99 -16.35 7.99 -9.91
C PHE A 99 -17.40 9.10 -10.04
N GLY A 100 -18.67 8.83 -9.71
CA GLY A 100 -19.71 9.87 -9.66
C GLY A 100 -19.45 10.88 -8.55
N LEU A 101 -18.97 10.41 -7.40
CA LEU A 101 -18.53 11.29 -6.31
C LEU A 101 -17.25 12.03 -6.70
N ALA A 102 -16.25 11.37 -7.26
CA ALA A 102 -15.03 12.03 -7.74
C ALA A 102 -15.36 13.16 -8.74
N SER A 103 -16.26 12.91 -9.69
CA SER A 103 -16.77 13.91 -10.64
C SER A 103 -17.44 15.10 -9.93
N THR A 104 -18.23 14.82 -8.90
CA THR A 104 -18.87 15.85 -8.07
C THR A 104 -17.84 16.73 -7.35
N LEU A 105 -16.82 16.11 -6.75
CA LEU A 105 -15.76 16.82 -6.05
C LEU A 105 -14.96 17.72 -7.01
N LEU A 106 -14.64 17.23 -8.20
CA LEU A 106 -13.97 18.01 -9.26
C LEU A 106 -14.80 19.22 -9.68
N LYS A 107 -16.13 19.07 -9.82
CA LYS A 107 -17.04 20.18 -10.13
C LYS A 107 -17.07 21.25 -9.05
N PHE A 108 -16.85 20.86 -7.79
CA PHE A 108 -16.76 21.80 -6.65
C PHE A 108 -15.36 22.36 -6.41
N GLY A 109 -14.41 22.09 -7.30
CA GLY A 109 -13.08 22.69 -7.27
C GLY A 109 -12.00 21.83 -6.63
N ALA A 110 -12.26 20.54 -6.35
CA ALA A 110 -11.17 19.61 -6.11
C ALA A 110 -10.29 19.50 -7.36
N GLN A 111 -8.99 19.29 -7.16
CA GLN A 111 -7.99 19.19 -8.21
C GLN A 111 -7.26 17.85 -8.09
N TYR A 112 -6.77 17.37 -9.23
CA TYR A 112 -5.87 16.24 -9.26
C TYR A 112 -4.49 16.70 -8.76
N ASP A 113 -4.17 16.34 -7.51
CA ASP A 113 -2.80 16.33 -7.03
C ASP A 113 -2.10 15.02 -7.43
N GLU A 114 -0.82 14.88 -7.10
CA GLU A 114 -0.02 13.73 -7.54
C GLU A 114 -0.53 12.40 -6.95
N GLN A 115 -1.15 12.44 -5.77
CA GLN A 115 -1.78 11.26 -5.17
C GLN A 115 -3.10 10.92 -5.89
N ALA A 116 -3.91 11.91 -6.25
CA ALA A 116 -5.16 11.73 -6.98
C ALA A 116 -4.90 11.22 -8.39
N GLU A 117 -3.88 11.70 -9.09
CA GLU A 117 -3.50 11.16 -10.41
C GLU A 117 -3.06 9.70 -10.32
N ALA A 118 -2.27 9.35 -9.31
CA ALA A 118 -1.84 7.96 -9.10
C ALA A 118 -3.00 7.02 -8.71
N GLU A 119 -3.95 7.48 -7.88
CA GLU A 119 -5.14 6.68 -7.58
C GLU A 119 -6.09 6.62 -8.79
N PHE A 120 -6.19 7.68 -9.60
CA PHE A 120 -6.96 7.67 -10.84
C PHE A 120 -6.43 6.59 -11.78
N ASP A 121 -5.11 6.58 -12.07
CA ASP A 121 -4.43 5.58 -12.92
C ASP A 121 -4.74 4.14 -12.48
N ILE A 122 -4.67 3.87 -11.18
CA ILE A 122 -4.99 2.56 -10.62
C ILE A 122 -6.50 2.25 -10.69
N ALA A 123 -7.36 3.21 -10.38
CA ALA A 123 -8.80 3.02 -10.29
C ALA A 123 -9.44 2.80 -11.67
N ILE A 124 -8.97 3.48 -12.72
CA ILE A 124 -9.54 3.34 -14.07
C ILE A 124 -9.31 1.97 -14.70
N ASP A 125 -8.37 1.18 -14.18
CA ASP A 125 -8.11 -0.19 -14.61
C ASP A 125 -9.20 -1.18 -14.13
N SER A 126 -10.15 -0.76 -13.30
CA SER A 126 -11.31 -1.58 -12.90
C SER A 126 -12.46 -1.54 -13.91
N GLU A 127 -13.37 -2.51 -13.88
CA GLU A 127 -14.57 -2.52 -14.75
C GLU A 127 -15.40 -1.25 -14.58
N ARG A 128 -15.55 -0.79 -13.33
CA ARG A 128 -16.27 0.45 -13.03
C ARG A 128 -15.53 1.68 -13.53
N GLY A 129 -14.20 1.67 -13.49
CA GLY A 129 -13.35 2.72 -14.03
C GLY A 129 -13.48 2.84 -15.55
N GLN A 130 -13.37 1.71 -16.24
CA GLN A 130 -13.56 1.63 -17.68
C GLN A 130 -14.96 2.12 -18.10
N GLN A 131 -16.01 1.71 -17.38
CA GLN A 131 -17.37 2.19 -17.62
C GLN A 131 -17.50 3.70 -17.35
N ALA A 132 -16.91 4.21 -16.26
CA ALA A 132 -16.96 5.62 -15.91
C ALA A 132 -16.29 6.51 -16.98
N LEU A 133 -15.22 6.02 -17.62
CA LEU A 133 -14.59 6.68 -18.76
C LEU A 133 -15.48 6.62 -20.01
N ALA A 134 -16.04 5.45 -20.32
CA ALA A 134 -16.91 5.26 -21.49
C ALA A 134 -18.14 6.18 -21.46
N ASP A 135 -18.78 6.30 -20.29
CA ASP A 135 -19.97 7.13 -20.08
C ASP A 135 -19.64 8.58 -19.71
N ARG A 136 -18.34 8.95 -19.70
CA ARG A 136 -17.84 10.30 -19.34
C ARG A 136 -18.29 10.77 -17.96
N THR A 137 -18.50 9.83 -17.03
CA THR A 137 -18.75 10.15 -15.62
C THR A 137 -17.54 10.87 -15.03
N ILE A 138 -16.33 10.43 -15.39
CA ILE A 138 -15.07 11.07 -15.02
C ILE A 138 -14.22 11.31 -16.29
N GLY A 139 -13.45 12.40 -16.30
CA GLY A 139 -12.50 12.72 -17.36
C GLY A 139 -11.07 12.38 -16.96
N PHE A 140 -10.19 12.31 -17.95
CA PHE A 140 -8.75 12.22 -17.70
C PHE A 140 -8.23 13.52 -17.03
N PRO A 141 -7.31 13.42 -16.06
CA PRO A 141 -6.55 14.57 -15.59
C PRO A 141 -5.86 15.31 -16.76
N PRO A 142 -5.72 16.64 -16.73
CA PRO A 142 -5.15 17.40 -17.84
C PRO A 142 -3.72 16.98 -18.24
N SER A 143 -2.92 16.53 -17.26
CA SER A 143 -1.52 16.12 -17.45
C SER A 143 -1.33 14.60 -17.33
N TYR A 144 -2.40 13.84 -17.52
CA TYR A 144 -2.38 12.40 -17.29
C TYR A 144 -1.40 11.65 -18.19
N VAL A 145 -0.46 10.96 -17.54
CA VAL A 145 0.42 9.98 -18.17
C VAL A 145 0.14 8.62 -17.53
N PRO A 146 -0.35 7.62 -18.29
CA PRO A 146 -0.64 6.31 -17.74
C PRO A 146 0.64 5.60 -17.30
N SER A 147 0.59 4.88 -16.17
CA SER A 147 1.71 4.01 -15.78
C SER A 147 1.89 2.87 -16.77
N ASP A 148 3.13 2.37 -16.87
CA ASP A 148 3.39 1.08 -17.52
C ASP A 148 2.69 -0.04 -16.71
N ALA A 149 1.76 -0.74 -17.36
CA ALA A 149 0.99 -1.81 -16.75
C ALA A 149 1.84 -3.03 -16.34
N GLN A 150 3.06 -3.17 -16.87
CA GLN A 150 3.94 -4.32 -16.66
C GLN A 150 5.18 -3.98 -15.82
N LYS A 151 5.52 -2.70 -15.67
CA LYS A 151 6.73 -2.26 -14.97
C LYS A 151 6.43 -1.17 -13.97
N LEU A 152 7.17 -1.17 -12.88
CA LEU A 152 7.11 -0.08 -11.92
C LEU A 152 7.88 1.12 -12.46
N HIS A 153 7.36 2.31 -12.21
CA HIS A 153 8.15 3.54 -12.34
C HIS A 153 9.38 3.46 -11.41
N VAL A 154 10.51 4.05 -11.81
CA VAL A 154 11.78 3.95 -11.08
C VAL A 154 11.63 4.37 -9.61
N VAL A 155 10.91 5.47 -9.32
CA VAL A 155 10.70 5.89 -7.93
C VAL A 155 9.86 4.93 -7.10
N LYS A 156 8.96 4.16 -7.74
CA LYS A 156 8.17 3.11 -7.08
C LYS A 156 9.02 1.87 -6.82
N GLU A 157 9.92 1.48 -7.72
CA GLU A 157 10.83 0.33 -7.55
C GLU A 157 11.67 0.44 -6.27
N TYR A 158 12.15 1.64 -5.95
CA TYR A 158 12.92 1.92 -4.74
C TYR A 158 12.01 2.28 -3.56
N GLY A 159 11.06 3.20 -3.75
CA GLY A 159 10.21 3.75 -2.71
C GLY A 159 9.38 2.71 -1.97
N LEU A 160 8.81 1.74 -2.67
CA LEU A 160 7.98 0.68 -2.07
C LEU A 160 8.79 -0.25 -1.14
N VAL A 161 10.05 -0.52 -1.49
CA VAL A 161 10.94 -1.44 -0.76
C VAL A 161 11.63 -0.75 0.41
N LEU A 162 12.20 0.43 0.15
CA LEU A 162 12.98 1.21 1.11
C LEU A 162 12.08 2.03 2.05
N GLY A 163 10.82 2.25 1.64
CA GLY A 163 9.87 3.11 2.36
C GLY A 163 10.34 4.56 2.36
N VAL A 164 10.69 5.06 1.17
CA VAL A 164 11.06 6.47 0.93
C VAL A 164 9.90 7.13 0.22
N GLU A 165 9.29 8.13 0.86
CA GLU A 165 8.19 8.89 0.28
C GLU A 165 8.76 10.11 -0.48
N MET A 166 8.41 10.18 -1.75
CA MET A 166 8.72 11.27 -2.66
C MET A 166 7.82 11.22 -3.88
N THR A 167 7.84 12.29 -4.66
CA THR A 167 7.23 12.41 -5.98
C THR A 167 8.36 12.68 -6.98
N SER A 168 8.40 11.96 -8.09
CA SER A 168 9.35 12.24 -9.17
C SER A 168 9.05 13.56 -9.87
N LYS A 169 10.00 14.03 -10.67
CA LYS A 169 9.82 15.24 -11.50
C LYS A 169 8.63 15.18 -12.46
N ASP A 170 8.23 13.98 -12.88
CA ASP A 170 7.08 13.77 -13.77
C ASP A 170 5.73 13.67 -13.03
N GLY A 171 5.73 13.85 -11.70
CA GLY A 171 4.52 13.75 -10.87
C GLY A 171 4.24 12.36 -10.32
N THR A 172 5.04 11.33 -10.65
CA THR A 172 4.78 9.97 -10.16
C THR A 172 5.14 9.83 -8.67
N PRO A 173 4.20 9.48 -7.77
CA PRO A 173 4.55 9.19 -6.38
C PRO A 173 5.27 7.85 -6.27
N SER A 174 6.24 7.79 -5.37
CA SER A 174 7.02 6.58 -5.03
C SER A 174 6.23 5.54 -4.20
N GLN A 175 5.13 5.97 -3.59
CA GLN A 175 4.20 5.12 -2.87
C GLN A 175 3.04 4.74 -3.80
N ARG A 176 2.38 3.63 -3.49
CA ARG A 176 1.28 3.03 -4.27
C ARG A 176 1.69 2.48 -5.64
N ALA A 177 1.18 1.31 -6.01
CA ALA A 177 1.43 0.73 -7.34
C ALA A 177 0.33 -0.24 -7.75
N HIS A 178 0.22 -0.46 -9.06
CA HIS A 178 -0.53 -1.56 -9.63
C HIS A 178 -0.07 -2.92 -9.06
N ILE A 179 -1.01 -3.85 -8.97
CA ILE A 179 -0.80 -5.15 -8.33
C ILE A 179 0.23 -5.99 -9.10
N GLY A 180 0.12 -6.08 -10.42
CA GLY A 180 0.98 -6.91 -11.26
C GLY A 180 2.46 -6.56 -11.13
N PRO A 181 2.87 -5.31 -11.39
CA PRO A 181 4.26 -4.88 -11.23
C PRO A 181 4.77 -5.02 -9.78
N ALA A 182 3.96 -4.69 -8.77
CA ALA A 182 4.35 -4.85 -7.36
C ALA A 182 4.53 -6.32 -6.96
N TYR A 183 3.68 -7.21 -7.48
CA TYR A 183 3.77 -8.65 -7.26
C TYR A 183 4.98 -9.26 -7.98
N SER A 184 5.31 -8.76 -9.17
CA SER A 184 6.53 -9.14 -9.91
C SER A 184 7.80 -8.78 -9.15
N LEU A 185 7.85 -7.59 -8.54
CA LEU A 185 8.95 -7.20 -7.65
C LEU A 185 9.12 -8.17 -6.46
N MET A 186 8.02 -8.60 -5.85
CA MET A 186 8.06 -9.58 -4.77
C MET A 186 8.52 -10.96 -5.24
N LYS A 187 8.02 -11.43 -6.40
CA LYS A 187 8.44 -12.67 -7.05
C LYS A 187 9.96 -12.69 -7.27
N GLU A 188 10.53 -11.62 -7.80
CA GLU A 188 11.97 -11.48 -8.04
C GLU A 188 12.76 -11.46 -6.72
N SER A 189 12.33 -10.65 -5.76
CA SER A 189 12.98 -10.54 -4.45
C SER A 189 13.07 -11.90 -3.72
N VAL A 190 11.99 -12.67 -3.71
CA VAL A 190 11.96 -14.00 -3.09
C VAL A 190 12.79 -15.00 -3.88
N ALA A 191 12.72 -14.97 -5.21
CA ALA A 191 13.51 -15.86 -6.06
C ALA A 191 15.01 -15.61 -5.87
N ASP A 192 15.46 -14.37 -5.77
CA ASP A 192 16.87 -14.05 -5.59
C ASP A 192 17.37 -14.36 -4.19
N TYR A 193 16.54 -14.14 -3.16
CA TYR A 193 16.87 -14.60 -1.81
C TYR A 193 16.96 -16.13 -1.75
N SER A 194 16.05 -16.87 -2.40
CA SER A 194 16.09 -18.34 -2.41
C SER A 194 17.38 -18.92 -3.02
N LYS A 195 18.00 -18.21 -3.98
CA LYS A 195 19.28 -18.58 -4.59
C LYS A 195 20.47 -18.25 -3.70
N SER A 196 20.42 -17.11 -3.01
CA SER A 196 21.53 -16.60 -2.19
C SER A 196 21.51 -17.11 -0.74
N CYS A 197 20.37 -17.58 -0.25
CA CYS A 197 20.24 -18.19 1.07
C CYS A 197 21.03 -19.49 1.16
N THR A 198 21.92 -19.57 2.15
CA THR A 198 22.78 -20.74 2.40
C THR A 198 22.33 -21.56 3.61
N ASN A 199 21.46 -21.01 4.46
CA ASN A 199 21.03 -21.66 5.69
C ASN A 199 19.89 -22.66 5.45
N GLN A 200 20.09 -23.91 5.88
CA GLN A 200 19.08 -24.96 5.86
C GLN A 200 18.38 -25.01 7.23
N PRO A 201 17.03 -25.02 7.33
CA PRO A 201 16.04 -25.32 6.29
C PRO A 201 15.52 -24.12 5.48
N ALA A 202 15.93 -22.90 5.82
CA ALA A 202 15.37 -21.68 5.23
C ALA A 202 15.47 -21.65 3.69
N LYS A 203 16.57 -22.15 3.13
CA LYS A 203 16.76 -22.23 1.67
C LYS A 203 15.63 -22.98 0.96
N ASP A 204 15.22 -24.14 1.48
CA ASP A 204 14.15 -24.94 0.87
C ASP A 204 12.78 -24.29 1.06
N ASP A 205 12.55 -23.67 2.21
CA ASP A 205 11.33 -22.91 2.48
C ASP A 205 11.17 -21.78 1.44
N PHE A 206 12.21 -20.96 1.27
CA PHE A 206 12.20 -19.87 0.30
C PHE A 206 12.15 -20.36 -1.15
N LYS A 207 12.68 -21.55 -1.46
CA LYS A 207 12.53 -22.17 -2.79
C LYS A 207 11.07 -22.52 -3.09
N GLN A 208 10.34 -23.06 -2.12
CA GLN A 208 8.90 -23.33 -2.27
C GLN A 208 8.09 -22.04 -2.40
N ILE A 209 8.40 -21.02 -1.59
CA ILE A 209 7.73 -19.72 -1.66
C ILE A 209 8.03 -19.05 -3.00
N ALA A 210 9.27 -19.07 -3.49
CA ALA A 210 9.64 -18.55 -4.81
C ALA A 210 8.89 -19.27 -5.94
N ASN A 211 8.76 -20.59 -5.84
CA ASN A 211 7.98 -21.38 -6.80
C ASN A 211 6.49 -20.97 -6.80
N ALA A 212 5.91 -20.72 -5.62
CA ALA A 212 4.53 -20.25 -5.48
C ALA A 212 4.32 -18.87 -6.14
N PHE A 213 5.19 -17.90 -5.86
CA PHE A 213 5.12 -16.58 -6.50
C PHE A 213 5.26 -16.67 -8.02
N ASN A 214 6.23 -17.45 -8.51
CA ASN A 214 6.46 -17.65 -9.94
C ASN A 214 5.23 -18.27 -10.62
N PHE A 215 4.70 -19.37 -10.06
CA PHE A 215 3.52 -20.04 -10.59
C PHE A 215 2.34 -19.06 -10.68
N THR A 216 2.05 -18.37 -9.58
CA THR A 216 0.94 -17.42 -9.48
C THR A 216 1.07 -16.28 -10.48
N ASN A 217 2.25 -15.66 -10.56
CA ASN A 217 2.51 -14.58 -11.50
C ASN A 217 2.28 -15.02 -12.95
N ASN A 218 2.72 -16.24 -13.29
CA ASN A 218 2.59 -16.79 -14.64
C ASN A 218 1.15 -17.11 -15.02
N VAL A 219 0.36 -17.67 -14.10
CA VAL A 219 -1.03 -18.04 -14.40
C VAL A 219 -1.97 -16.84 -14.34
N SER A 220 -1.82 -15.95 -13.35
CA SER A 220 -2.74 -14.81 -13.17
C SER A 220 -2.60 -13.72 -14.24
N LYS A 221 -1.43 -13.60 -14.89
CA LYS A 221 -1.15 -12.69 -16.01
C LYS A 221 -1.68 -11.27 -15.76
N PHE A 222 -1.29 -10.67 -14.64
CA PHE A 222 -1.71 -9.31 -14.34
C PHE A 222 -1.22 -8.33 -15.43
N TYR A 223 -2.13 -7.48 -15.89
CA TYR A 223 -1.85 -6.27 -16.65
C TYR A 223 -2.33 -5.11 -15.78
N GLY A 224 -1.40 -4.34 -15.22
CA GLY A 224 -1.72 -3.37 -14.18
C GLY A 224 -2.30 -4.08 -12.94
N SER A 225 -3.54 -3.74 -12.59
CA SER A 225 -4.30 -4.35 -11.50
C SER A 225 -5.36 -5.35 -11.99
N ASN A 226 -5.48 -5.56 -13.30
CA ASN A 226 -6.38 -6.54 -13.91
C ASN A 226 -5.72 -7.93 -14.06
N PRO A 227 -6.23 -8.99 -13.40
CA PRO A 227 -5.74 -10.37 -13.57
C PRO A 227 -6.28 -11.02 -14.86
N THR A 228 -5.66 -10.74 -16.00
CA THR A 228 -6.17 -11.20 -17.33
C THR A 228 -6.17 -12.71 -17.54
N GLY A 229 -5.50 -13.48 -16.67
CA GLY A 229 -5.53 -14.95 -16.70
C GLY A 229 -6.72 -15.58 -15.98
N MET A 230 -7.63 -14.78 -15.42
CA MET A 230 -8.84 -15.27 -14.75
C MET A 230 -9.99 -15.47 -15.74
N PRO A 231 -10.82 -16.54 -15.60
CA PRO A 231 -10.90 -17.46 -14.46
C PRO A 231 -9.98 -18.70 -14.51
N GLU A 232 -9.29 -18.99 -15.62
CA GLU A 232 -8.49 -20.22 -15.78
C GLU A 232 -7.40 -20.36 -14.71
N ALA A 233 -6.76 -19.25 -14.36
CA ALA A 233 -5.76 -19.19 -13.29
C ALA A 233 -6.33 -19.62 -11.94
N SER A 234 -7.61 -19.36 -11.65
CA SER A 234 -8.24 -19.79 -10.40
C SER A 234 -8.35 -21.31 -10.31
N ASN A 235 -8.62 -21.99 -11.43
CA ASN A 235 -8.60 -23.45 -11.48
C ASN A 235 -7.19 -24.01 -11.24
N ALA A 236 -6.17 -23.39 -11.84
CA ALA A 236 -4.79 -23.80 -11.66
C ALA A 236 -4.31 -23.62 -10.21
N LEU A 237 -4.63 -22.49 -9.59
CA LEU A 237 -4.31 -22.20 -8.20
C LEU A 237 -5.06 -23.10 -7.23
N ALA A 238 -6.36 -23.35 -7.46
CA ALA A 238 -7.14 -24.28 -6.65
C ALA A 238 -6.54 -25.69 -6.69
N LYS A 239 -6.20 -26.20 -7.89
CA LYS A 239 -5.56 -27.52 -8.05
C LYS A 239 -4.23 -27.62 -7.30
N ARG A 240 -3.41 -26.57 -7.35
CA ARG A 240 -2.14 -26.48 -6.62
C ARG A 240 -2.34 -26.59 -5.10
N ILE A 241 -3.35 -25.90 -4.57
CA ILE A 241 -3.73 -25.98 -3.15
C ILE A 241 -4.25 -27.38 -2.79
N GLN A 242 -5.08 -27.98 -3.64
CA GLN A 242 -5.55 -29.36 -3.44
C GLN A 242 -4.38 -30.35 -3.37
N ALA A 243 -3.39 -30.18 -4.24
CA ALA A 243 -2.16 -30.98 -4.28
C ALA A 243 -1.24 -30.77 -3.05
N GLY A 244 -1.56 -29.84 -2.15
CA GLY A 244 -0.76 -29.57 -0.95
C GLY A 244 0.49 -28.74 -1.22
N GLU A 245 0.54 -28.01 -2.33
CA GLU A 245 1.68 -27.15 -2.65
C GLU A 245 1.47 -25.73 -2.07
N VAL A 246 2.57 -25.14 -1.57
CA VAL A 246 2.56 -23.73 -1.15
C VAL A 246 2.07 -22.88 -2.32
N THR A 247 1.06 -22.06 -2.05
CA THR A 247 0.38 -21.23 -3.05
C THR A 247 0.18 -19.84 -2.50
N THR A 248 0.55 -18.83 -3.27
CA THR A 248 0.33 -17.41 -2.97
C THR A 248 -0.81 -16.91 -3.83
N VAL A 249 -1.60 -15.95 -3.37
CA VAL A 249 -2.64 -15.30 -4.16
C VAL A 249 -2.53 -13.79 -3.95
N PRO A 250 -2.28 -12.98 -4.99
CA PRO A 250 -2.38 -11.53 -4.88
C PRO A 250 -3.83 -11.19 -4.57
N VAL A 251 -4.06 -10.43 -3.50
CA VAL A 251 -5.40 -9.99 -3.10
C VAL A 251 -5.45 -8.49 -3.06
N SER A 252 -6.52 -7.95 -3.61
CA SER A 252 -6.82 -6.53 -3.54
C SER A 252 -8.31 -6.31 -3.40
N CYS A 253 -8.68 -5.16 -2.87
CA CYS A 253 -10.01 -4.58 -2.94
C CYS A 253 -9.87 -3.14 -3.43
N LYS A 254 -11.00 -2.43 -3.54
CA LYS A 254 -11.02 -0.97 -3.65
C LYS A 254 -9.99 -0.39 -2.68
N GLY A 255 -8.99 0.28 -3.23
CA GLY A 255 -8.02 1.02 -2.45
C GLY A 255 -6.95 0.28 -1.70
N HIS A 256 -6.97 -1.05 -1.63
CA HIS A 256 -6.12 -1.76 -0.68
C HIS A 256 -5.66 -3.11 -1.20
N ALA A 257 -4.40 -3.45 -0.92
CA ALA A 257 -3.81 -4.73 -1.26
C ALA A 257 -3.52 -5.51 0.02
N MET A 258 -3.76 -6.82 0.01
CA MET A 258 -3.62 -7.73 1.15
C MET A 258 -2.78 -8.95 0.75
N GLY A 259 -2.29 -9.68 1.74
CA GLY A 259 -1.60 -10.95 1.53
C GLY A 259 -2.56 -12.12 1.72
N LEU A 260 -2.54 -13.08 0.81
CA LEU A 260 -3.20 -14.38 0.99
C LEU A 260 -2.26 -15.46 0.48
N SER A 261 -2.06 -16.49 1.30
CA SER A 261 -1.35 -17.69 0.88
C SER A 261 -1.93 -18.93 1.54
N PHE A 262 -1.52 -20.08 1.02
CA PHE A 262 -1.89 -21.40 1.46
C PHE A 262 -0.64 -22.25 1.66
N ALA A 263 -0.59 -22.98 2.76
CA ALA A 263 0.45 -23.98 3.03
C ALA A 263 -0.20 -25.31 3.45
N PRO A 264 0.40 -26.46 3.11
CA PRO A 264 -0.13 -27.75 3.56
C PRO A 264 -0.12 -27.86 5.09
N VAL A 265 -1.02 -28.68 5.65
CA VAL A 265 -0.96 -29.12 7.05
C VAL A 265 -0.34 -30.50 7.06
N GLU A 266 0.81 -30.65 7.70
CA GLU A 266 1.49 -31.94 7.79
C GLU A 266 0.61 -32.96 8.53
N GLY A 267 0.47 -34.16 7.97
CA GLY A 267 -0.35 -35.23 8.55
C GLY A 267 -1.87 -35.15 8.29
N ASP A 268 -2.39 -34.08 7.68
CA ASP A 268 -3.79 -34.01 7.23
C ASP A 268 -3.91 -33.57 5.76
N PRO A 269 -4.12 -34.51 4.81
CA PRO A 269 -4.19 -34.19 3.38
C PRO A 269 -5.44 -33.38 3.00
N ASN A 270 -6.46 -33.32 3.86
CA ASN A 270 -7.70 -32.58 3.61
C ASN A 270 -7.64 -31.12 4.12
N LYS A 271 -6.58 -30.76 4.85
CA LYS A 271 -6.43 -29.44 5.46
C LYS A 271 -5.33 -28.62 4.80
N THR A 272 -5.48 -27.31 4.90
CA THR A 272 -4.43 -26.34 4.55
C THR A 272 -4.49 -25.18 5.53
N TYR A 273 -3.33 -24.59 5.79
CA TYR A 273 -3.26 -23.30 6.45
C TYR A 273 -3.61 -22.19 5.47
N LEU A 274 -4.63 -21.40 5.77
CA LEU A 274 -4.93 -20.12 5.13
C LEU A 274 -4.17 -19.02 5.88
N VAL A 275 -3.23 -18.37 5.22
CA VAL A 275 -2.38 -17.31 5.76
C VAL A 275 -2.84 -15.97 5.18
N PHE A 276 -3.55 -15.18 5.97
CA PHE A 276 -4.09 -13.88 5.55
C PHE A 276 -3.36 -12.74 6.25
N THR A 277 -2.95 -11.72 5.50
CA THR A 277 -2.19 -10.58 6.03
C THR A 277 -2.85 -9.26 5.66
N ASN A 278 -3.18 -8.48 6.68
CA ASN A 278 -3.64 -7.11 6.53
C ASN A 278 -2.97 -6.20 7.57
N ARG A 279 -2.13 -5.26 7.10
CA ARG A 279 -1.49 -4.23 7.93
C ARG A 279 -1.97 -2.81 7.61
N GLY A 280 -2.97 -2.66 6.74
CA GLY A 280 -3.49 -1.36 6.32
C GLY A 280 -4.99 -1.27 6.60
N GLU A 281 -5.75 -0.88 5.58
CA GLU A 281 -7.17 -0.56 5.73
C GLU A 281 -7.99 -1.66 6.41
N GLY A 282 -8.85 -1.26 7.35
CA GLY A 282 -9.79 -2.12 8.05
C GLY A 282 -9.19 -2.93 9.20
N ALA A 283 -7.86 -3.04 9.32
CA ALA A 283 -7.21 -3.68 10.47
C ALA A 283 -7.35 -2.85 11.76
N GLU A 284 -7.52 -1.53 11.63
CA GLU A 284 -7.80 -0.60 12.75
C GLU A 284 -9.07 -0.99 13.52
N LYS A 285 -10.14 -1.37 12.80
CA LYS A 285 -11.44 -1.71 13.39
C LYS A 285 -11.38 -2.95 14.27
N SER A 286 -10.52 -3.91 13.93
CA SER A 286 -10.34 -5.14 14.72
C SER A 286 -9.20 -5.03 15.73
N GLY A 287 -8.33 -4.02 15.62
CA GLY A 287 -7.08 -3.92 16.37
C GLY A 287 -6.05 -5.00 16.02
N LYS A 288 -6.33 -5.87 15.04
CA LYS A 288 -5.50 -7.02 14.68
C LYS A 288 -4.69 -6.71 13.42
N PHE A 289 -3.59 -5.99 13.58
CA PHE A 289 -2.64 -5.73 12.48
C PHE A 289 -1.67 -6.88 12.30
N GLY A 290 -1.55 -7.36 11.06
CA GLY A 290 -0.54 -8.35 10.71
C GLY A 290 -1.14 -9.57 10.04
N THR A 291 -0.66 -10.74 10.45
CA THR A 291 -0.94 -12.01 9.75
C THR A 291 -1.72 -12.95 10.65
N GLN A 292 -2.82 -13.48 10.13
CA GLN A 292 -3.69 -14.45 10.76
C GLN A 292 -3.59 -15.76 9.99
N ILE A 293 -3.39 -16.86 10.73
CA ILE A 293 -3.24 -18.19 10.15
C ILE A 293 -4.42 -19.03 10.64
N TYR A 294 -5.18 -19.59 9.71
CA TYR A 294 -6.32 -20.45 10.00
C TYR A 294 -6.06 -21.84 9.45
N GLU A 295 -6.55 -22.86 10.13
CA GLU A 295 -6.64 -24.20 9.56
C GLU A 295 -8.02 -24.41 8.94
N VAL A 296 -8.06 -24.66 7.62
CA VAL A 296 -9.31 -24.76 6.84
C VAL A 296 -9.35 -26.04 6.01
N ASP A 297 -10.54 -26.44 5.59
CA ASP A 297 -10.72 -27.58 4.69
C ASP A 297 -10.33 -27.15 3.26
N LYS A 298 -9.50 -27.95 2.59
CA LYS A 298 -9.11 -27.67 1.20
C LYS A 298 -10.32 -27.59 0.28
N ARG A 299 -11.38 -28.36 0.54
CA ARG A 299 -12.61 -28.39 -0.29
C ARG A 299 -13.36 -27.07 -0.28
N ASP A 300 -13.19 -26.26 0.76
CA ASP A 300 -13.81 -24.93 0.84
C ASP A 300 -13.07 -23.92 -0.08
N ILE A 301 -11.82 -24.21 -0.48
CA ILE A 301 -11.01 -23.32 -1.32
C ILE A 301 -11.27 -23.63 -2.79
N THR A 302 -12.32 -23.00 -3.32
CA THR A 302 -12.78 -23.20 -4.69
C THR A 302 -12.16 -22.19 -5.68
N PRO A 303 -12.20 -22.48 -7.00
CA PRO A 303 -11.83 -21.50 -8.02
C PRO A 303 -12.60 -20.18 -7.90
N GLU A 304 -13.88 -20.21 -7.54
CA GLU A 304 -14.72 -19.01 -7.39
C GLU A 304 -14.22 -18.14 -6.24
N PHE A 305 -13.83 -18.76 -5.12
CA PHE A 305 -13.21 -18.05 -4.00
C PHE A 305 -11.90 -17.40 -4.45
N ILE A 306 -11.00 -18.14 -5.11
CA ILE A 306 -9.71 -17.59 -5.58
C ILE A 306 -9.94 -16.43 -6.57
N ASN A 307 -10.86 -16.60 -7.52
CA ASN A 307 -11.19 -15.56 -8.49
C ASN A 307 -11.70 -14.31 -7.77
N LYS A 308 -12.59 -14.48 -6.79
CA LYS A 308 -13.12 -13.38 -5.98
C LYS A 308 -12.01 -12.61 -5.27
N MET A 309 -11.04 -13.30 -4.70
CA MET A 309 -9.93 -12.67 -3.98
C MET A 309 -8.94 -11.96 -4.91
N ALA A 310 -8.58 -12.61 -6.04
CA ALA A 310 -7.59 -12.07 -6.96
C ALA A 310 -8.11 -10.93 -7.85
N SER A 311 -9.40 -10.96 -8.20
CA SER A 311 -10.05 -9.92 -9.03
C SER A 311 -10.66 -8.78 -8.23
N GLY A 312 -10.40 -8.69 -6.92
CA GLY A 312 -11.17 -7.80 -6.06
C GLY A 312 -11.08 -6.32 -6.42
N HIS A 313 -9.90 -5.77 -6.73
CA HIS A 313 -9.81 -4.40 -7.27
C HIS A 313 -10.50 -4.25 -8.62
N PHE A 314 -10.22 -5.16 -9.57
CA PHE A 314 -10.78 -5.11 -10.93
C PHE A 314 -12.32 -5.14 -10.93
N LYS A 315 -12.92 -5.96 -10.05
CA LYS A 315 -14.37 -6.09 -9.85
C LYS A 315 -14.95 -5.06 -8.87
N GLY A 316 -14.15 -4.12 -8.36
CA GLY A 316 -14.59 -3.09 -7.43
C GLY A 316 -15.16 -3.63 -6.11
N ARG A 317 -14.61 -4.72 -5.59
CA ARG A 317 -15.03 -5.29 -4.30
C ARG A 317 -14.54 -4.43 -3.15
N SER A 318 -15.37 -4.26 -2.13
CA SER A 318 -15.03 -3.60 -0.87
C SER A 318 -14.16 -4.47 0.03
N HIS A 319 -13.52 -3.84 1.02
CA HIS A 319 -12.79 -4.55 2.07
C HIS A 319 -13.69 -5.53 2.83
N ASP A 320 -14.90 -5.11 3.20
CA ASP A 320 -15.86 -5.94 3.93
C ASP A 320 -16.29 -7.19 3.14
N GLU A 321 -16.42 -7.09 1.81
CA GLU A 321 -16.70 -8.25 0.96
C GLU A 321 -15.56 -9.27 0.91
N ILE A 322 -14.31 -8.78 0.92
CA ILE A 322 -13.11 -9.65 1.01
C ILE A 322 -13.06 -10.32 2.37
N MET A 323 -13.23 -9.57 3.45
CA MET A 323 -13.25 -10.11 4.81
C MET A 323 -14.40 -11.10 5.03
N SER A 324 -15.57 -10.85 4.45
CA SER A 324 -16.71 -11.78 4.48
C SER A 324 -16.37 -13.10 3.78
N SER A 325 -15.64 -13.05 2.66
CA SER A 325 -15.15 -14.25 1.99
C SER A 325 -14.13 -15.03 2.81
N ILE A 326 -13.19 -14.34 3.48
CA ILE A 326 -12.29 -14.99 4.43
C ILE A 326 -13.09 -15.67 5.55
N LYS A 327 -14.03 -14.95 6.17
CA LYS A 327 -14.88 -15.48 7.26
C LYS A 327 -15.69 -16.71 6.83
N GLN A 328 -16.16 -16.74 5.59
CA GLN A 328 -16.88 -17.90 5.04
C GLN A 328 -16.00 -19.14 4.96
N ILE A 329 -14.77 -19.00 4.43
CA ILE A 329 -13.82 -20.12 4.31
C ILE A 329 -13.32 -20.58 5.69
N THR A 330 -13.10 -19.65 6.62
CA THR A 330 -12.69 -20.00 7.99
C THR A 330 -13.86 -20.48 8.85
N LYS A 331 -15.10 -20.42 8.34
CA LYS A 331 -16.34 -20.75 9.07
C LYS A 331 -16.47 -19.97 10.38
N GLY A 332 -15.95 -18.74 10.40
CA GLY A 332 -15.92 -17.87 11.57
C GLY A 332 -15.04 -18.37 12.72
N LYS A 333 -14.17 -19.36 12.49
CA LYS A 333 -13.22 -19.82 13.51
C LYS A 333 -12.13 -18.78 13.75
N GLU A 334 -11.61 -18.73 14.97
CA GLU A 334 -10.44 -17.95 15.31
C GLU A 334 -9.18 -18.50 14.61
N PRO A 335 -8.17 -17.65 14.37
CA PRO A 335 -6.87 -18.10 13.87
C PRO A 335 -6.23 -19.13 14.81
N VAL A 336 -5.57 -20.15 14.24
CA VAL A 336 -4.72 -21.08 15.00
C VAL A 336 -3.38 -20.44 15.38
N CYS A 337 -2.98 -19.38 14.70
CA CYS A 337 -1.83 -18.56 15.05
C CYS A 337 -1.99 -17.13 14.52
N GLU A 338 -1.43 -16.16 15.22
CA GLU A 338 -1.38 -14.76 14.81
C GLU A 338 0.05 -14.23 14.91
N ILE A 339 0.47 -13.41 13.94
CA ILE A 339 1.72 -12.67 13.95
C ILE A 339 1.36 -11.19 14.00
N GLN A 340 1.57 -10.57 15.16
CA GLN A 340 1.37 -9.14 15.34
C GLN A 340 2.46 -8.37 14.57
N GLN A 341 2.03 -7.50 13.66
CA GLN A 341 2.92 -6.69 12.83
C GLN A 341 2.47 -5.24 12.88
N GLN A 342 3.45 -4.32 12.82
CA GLN A 342 3.15 -2.89 12.94
C GLN A 342 2.20 -2.43 11.83
N PRO A 343 1.28 -1.49 12.11
CA PRO A 343 0.48 -0.82 11.10
C PRO A 343 1.37 -0.26 10.00
N GLN A 344 0.89 -0.30 8.77
CA GLN A 344 1.63 0.25 7.64
C GLN A 344 1.44 1.77 7.62
N LYS A 345 2.55 2.51 7.73
CA LYS A 345 2.55 3.98 7.83
C LYS A 345 2.39 4.70 6.49
N TYR A 346 2.63 4.00 5.38
CA TYR A 346 2.74 4.54 4.03
C TYR A 346 1.84 3.74 3.08
N ASP A 347 1.42 4.33 1.96
CA ASP A 347 0.55 3.68 0.95
C ASP A 347 1.28 2.62 0.08
N ASN A 348 2.18 1.83 0.67
CA ASN A 348 2.92 0.73 0.02
C ASN A 348 2.34 -0.66 0.34
N CYS A 349 1.06 -0.76 0.68
CA CYS A 349 0.41 -2.02 1.06
C CYS A 349 0.53 -3.12 -0.01
N SER A 350 0.69 -2.74 -1.29
CA SER A 350 0.93 -3.65 -2.43
C SER A 350 2.20 -4.50 -2.30
N VAL A 351 3.23 -4.00 -1.61
CA VAL A 351 4.45 -4.75 -1.31
C VAL A 351 4.49 -5.16 0.16
N ALA A 352 4.08 -4.28 1.07
CA ALA A 352 4.20 -4.50 2.50
C ALA A 352 3.40 -5.72 3.00
N ASN A 353 2.18 -5.93 2.50
CA ASN A 353 1.35 -7.05 2.94
C ASN A 353 1.81 -8.38 2.33
N SER A 354 2.13 -8.43 1.04
CA SER A 354 2.71 -9.63 0.41
C SER A 354 4.04 -10.03 1.05
N ARG A 355 4.92 -9.05 1.34
CA ARG A 355 6.16 -9.30 2.09
C ARG A 355 5.90 -9.83 3.48
N SER A 356 4.92 -9.27 4.20
CA SER A 356 4.58 -9.66 5.57
C SER A 356 3.95 -11.06 5.64
N ASN A 357 3.23 -11.46 4.59
CA ASN A 357 2.60 -12.77 4.45
C ASN A 357 3.60 -13.94 4.35
N ILE A 358 4.79 -13.68 3.78
CA ILE A 358 5.91 -14.63 3.77
C ILE A 358 6.29 -15.07 5.18
N HIS A 359 6.21 -14.17 6.18
CA HIS A 359 6.47 -14.54 7.58
C HIS A 359 5.50 -15.63 8.08
N GLY A 360 4.22 -15.54 7.68
CA GLY A 360 3.23 -16.57 8.00
C GLY A 360 3.50 -17.90 7.30
N LEU A 361 3.92 -17.88 6.03
CA LEU A 361 4.32 -19.10 5.31
C LEU A 361 5.51 -19.81 5.98
N LEU A 362 6.54 -19.05 6.36
CA LEU A 362 7.68 -19.60 7.09
C LEU A 362 7.27 -20.22 8.42
N LEU A 363 6.31 -19.61 9.12
CA LEU A 363 5.79 -20.12 10.37
C LEU A 363 5.01 -21.42 10.18
N CYS A 364 4.18 -21.52 9.14
CA CYS A 364 3.49 -22.77 8.76
C CYS A 364 4.48 -23.89 8.43
N GLN A 365 5.52 -23.59 7.64
CA GLN A 365 6.55 -24.58 7.27
C GLN A 365 7.34 -25.07 8.49
N GLU A 366 7.66 -24.19 9.44
CA GLU A 366 8.30 -24.59 10.70
C GLU A 366 7.34 -25.38 11.60
N ALA A 367 6.07 -24.99 11.70
CA ALA A 367 5.05 -25.72 12.46
C ALA A 367 4.88 -27.15 11.94
N ASN A 368 4.87 -27.35 10.62
CA ASN A 368 4.85 -28.68 10.00
C ASN A 368 6.06 -29.52 10.41
N ARG A 369 7.27 -28.95 10.38
CA ARG A 369 8.49 -29.66 10.82
C ARG A 369 8.52 -29.99 12.31
N LYS A 370 7.93 -29.14 13.15
CA LYS A 370 7.92 -29.31 14.61
C LYS A 370 6.69 -30.09 15.12
N GLY A 371 5.70 -30.33 14.27
CA GLY A 371 4.47 -31.03 14.61
C GLY A 371 3.49 -30.18 15.43
N GLY A 372 3.35 -28.90 15.07
CA GLY A 372 2.39 -27.95 15.68
C GLY A 372 2.98 -26.56 15.95
N PHE A 373 2.14 -25.51 15.95
CA PHE A 373 2.54 -24.13 16.26
C PHE A 373 3.03 -23.94 17.70
N ASP A 374 2.51 -24.75 18.64
CA ASP A 374 2.88 -24.77 20.06
C ASP A 374 4.35 -25.15 20.29
N LYS A 375 4.96 -25.85 19.32
CA LYS A 375 6.36 -26.32 19.37
C LYS A 375 7.32 -25.43 18.59
N VAL A 376 6.82 -24.37 17.94
CA VAL A 376 7.65 -23.48 17.13
C VAL A 376 8.26 -22.38 17.99
N ASN A 377 9.58 -22.20 17.85
CA ASN A 377 10.22 -20.97 18.32
C ASN A 377 10.00 -19.86 17.29
N GLN A 378 9.10 -18.92 17.60
CA GLN A 378 8.77 -17.82 16.71
C GLN A 378 9.94 -16.86 16.45
N ASP A 379 10.88 -16.72 17.39
CA ASP A 379 12.03 -15.82 17.21
C ASP A 379 12.96 -16.31 16.10
N VAL A 380 13.16 -17.62 15.98
CA VAL A 380 13.95 -18.22 14.89
C VAL A 380 13.29 -17.98 13.53
N VAL A 381 11.97 -18.09 13.45
CA VAL A 381 11.22 -17.83 12.21
C VAL A 381 11.27 -16.34 11.85
N LYS A 382 11.13 -15.47 12.86
CA LYS A 382 11.24 -14.02 12.72
C LYS A 382 12.63 -13.59 12.25
N GLU A 383 13.69 -14.23 12.72
CA GLU A 383 15.06 -13.98 12.27
C GLU A 383 15.24 -14.34 10.78
N ARG A 384 14.79 -15.53 10.35
CA ARG A 384 14.79 -15.93 8.93
C ARG A 384 14.01 -14.95 8.05
N TYR A 385 12.86 -14.48 8.53
CA TYR A 385 12.08 -13.46 7.85
C TYR A 385 12.85 -12.13 7.75
N LYS A 386 13.51 -11.72 8.83
CA LYS A 386 14.31 -10.50 8.88
C LYS A 386 15.48 -10.57 7.90
N ASP A 387 16.20 -11.68 7.84
CA ASP A 387 17.31 -11.89 6.91
C ASP A 387 16.87 -11.68 5.46
N PHE A 388 15.71 -12.24 5.08
CA PHE A 388 15.11 -11.98 3.77
C PHE A 388 14.81 -10.49 3.55
N THR A 389 14.17 -9.82 4.51
CA THR A 389 13.84 -8.39 4.34
C THR A 389 15.08 -7.49 4.33
N ASP A 390 16.15 -7.88 5.02
CA ASP A 390 17.41 -7.16 5.06
C ASP A 390 18.18 -7.37 3.75
N ASP A 391 18.20 -8.58 3.19
CA ASP A 391 18.75 -8.86 1.85
C ASP A 391 18.04 -8.06 0.77
N MET A 392 16.70 -8.06 0.78
CA MET A 392 15.87 -7.29 -0.16
C MET A 392 16.21 -5.78 -0.11
N LYS A 393 16.38 -5.22 1.10
CA LYS A 393 16.77 -3.80 1.26
C LYS A 393 18.21 -3.55 0.82
N SER A 394 19.15 -4.41 1.23
CA SER A 394 20.57 -4.27 0.89
C SER A 394 20.78 -4.26 -0.62
N LYS A 395 20.17 -5.23 -1.33
CA LYS A 395 20.24 -5.29 -2.80
C LYS A 395 19.62 -4.05 -3.44
N LYS A 396 18.46 -3.60 -2.97
CA LYS A 396 17.79 -2.42 -3.51
C LYS A 396 18.60 -1.14 -3.29
N VAL A 397 19.31 -1.01 -2.15
CA VAL A 397 20.25 0.08 -1.89
C VAL A 397 21.45 0.02 -2.83
N GLN A 398 22.03 -1.16 -3.06
CA GLN A 398 23.15 -1.33 -3.99
C GLN A 398 22.74 -1.08 -5.45
N GLU A 399 21.53 -1.46 -5.85
CA GLU A 399 20.95 -1.14 -7.15
C GLU A 399 20.78 0.37 -7.32
N LEU A 400 20.28 1.07 -6.30
CA LEU A 400 20.17 2.53 -6.32
C LEU A 400 21.54 3.19 -6.44
N ALA A 401 22.53 2.72 -5.69
CA ALA A 401 23.91 3.22 -5.79
C ALA A 401 24.46 3.07 -7.21
N LYS A 402 24.30 1.88 -7.81
CA LYS A 402 24.71 1.62 -9.20
C LYS A 402 23.96 2.49 -10.22
N ALA A 403 22.67 2.73 -10.00
CA ALA A 403 21.86 3.58 -10.86
C ALA A 403 22.35 5.05 -10.80
N ILE A 404 22.69 5.55 -9.61
CA ILE A 404 23.27 6.88 -9.43
C ILE A 404 24.64 6.98 -10.10
N THR A 405 25.52 5.99 -9.94
CA THR A 405 26.82 6.01 -10.63
C THR A 405 26.66 6.03 -12.17
N LYS A 406 25.65 5.34 -12.69
CA LYS A 406 25.36 5.28 -14.14
C LYS A 406 24.74 6.57 -14.67
N ASP A 407 23.88 7.21 -13.89
CA ASP A 407 23.18 8.45 -14.25
C ASP A 407 23.28 9.47 -13.08
N PRO A 408 24.46 10.07 -12.88
CA PRO A 408 24.74 10.89 -11.70
C PRO A 408 24.00 12.22 -11.69
N ASP A 409 23.39 12.64 -12.80
CA ASP A 409 22.62 13.88 -12.86
C ASP A 409 21.11 13.65 -12.65
N ASN A 410 20.70 12.39 -12.44
CA ASN A 410 19.31 12.06 -12.20
C ASN A 410 18.82 12.59 -10.84
N PRO A 411 17.89 13.55 -10.84
CA PRO A 411 17.40 14.19 -9.61
C PRO A 411 16.53 13.25 -8.78
N ASP A 412 15.78 12.35 -9.42
CA ASP A 412 14.89 11.42 -8.72
C ASP A 412 15.70 10.35 -7.98
N LEU A 413 16.78 9.83 -8.60
CA LEU A 413 17.68 8.89 -7.94
C LEU A 413 18.40 9.53 -6.74
N LYS A 414 18.83 10.79 -6.86
CA LYS A 414 19.41 11.54 -5.74
C LYS A 414 18.41 11.77 -4.62
N ALA A 415 17.17 12.14 -4.94
CA ALA A 415 16.11 12.34 -3.96
C ALA A 415 15.76 11.04 -3.21
N LEU A 416 15.67 9.90 -3.94
CA LEU A 416 15.49 8.58 -3.33
C LEU A 416 16.62 8.25 -2.35
N ALA A 417 17.87 8.50 -2.76
CA ALA A 417 19.03 8.18 -1.93
C ALA A 417 19.09 9.07 -0.69
N GLN A 418 18.90 10.38 -0.84
CA GLN A 418 18.81 11.32 0.26
C GLN A 418 17.69 10.94 1.24
N GLY A 419 16.49 10.65 0.73
CA GLY A 419 15.36 10.24 1.54
C GLY A 419 15.59 8.93 2.31
N TYR A 420 16.42 8.02 1.79
CA TYR A 420 16.83 6.82 2.52
C TYR A 420 17.88 7.09 3.59
N VAL A 421 18.88 7.93 3.27
CA VAL A 421 19.98 8.31 4.18
C VAL A 421 19.46 9.08 5.40
N ASP A 422 18.50 9.98 5.20
CA ASP A 422 17.91 10.81 6.26
C ASP A 422 17.00 10.04 7.21
N LYS A 423 16.56 8.84 6.80
CA LYS A 423 15.65 8.04 7.60
C LYS A 423 16.38 7.43 8.81
N PRO A 424 15.89 7.66 10.05
CA PRO A 424 16.54 7.15 11.26
C PRO A 424 16.65 5.61 11.26
N GLY A 425 17.84 5.11 11.57
CA GLY A 425 18.09 3.67 11.68
C GLY A 425 18.13 2.91 10.34
N SER A 426 18.23 3.62 9.20
CA SER A 426 18.46 3.00 7.90
C SER A 426 19.75 2.18 7.89
N LYS A 427 19.61 0.87 7.65
CA LYS A 427 20.73 -0.03 7.40
C LYS A 427 21.30 0.22 6.00
N PHE A 428 22.55 -0.19 5.75
CA PHE A 428 23.17 -0.15 4.41
C PHE A 428 23.35 1.23 3.77
N LYS A 429 22.96 2.33 4.45
CA LYS A 429 23.03 3.71 3.92
C LYS A 429 24.43 4.16 3.49
N HIS A 430 25.49 3.55 4.05
CA HIS A 430 26.88 3.81 3.67
C HIS A 430 27.13 3.64 2.16
N HIS A 431 26.48 2.67 1.52
CA HIS A 431 26.56 2.49 0.06
C HIS A 431 26.03 3.68 -0.75
N LEU A 432 25.09 4.45 -0.19
CA LEU A 432 24.55 5.65 -0.83
C LEU A 432 25.37 6.89 -0.48
N GLU A 433 25.80 7.00 0.78
CA GLU A 433 26.65 8.09 1.26
C GLU A 433 27.95 8.17 0.42
N GLU A 434 28.53 7.04 0.04
CA GLU A 434 29.71 6.95 -0.85
C GLU A 434 29.44 7.57 -2.23
N VAL A 435 28.42 7.12 -2.95
CA VAL A 435 28.12 7.60 -4.31
C VAL A 435 27.55 9.02 -4.35
N MET A 436 26.95 9.49 -3.25
CA MET A 436 26.45 10.87 -3.13
C MET A 436 27.57 11.87 -2.78
N SER A 437 28.69 11.40 -2.24
CA SER A 437 29.85 12.23 -1.84
C SER A 437 30.87 12.43 -2.96
N GLU A 438 30.84 11.62 -4.02
CA GLU A 438 31.69 11.80 -5.20
C GLU A 438 31.32 13.11 -5.92
N LYS A 439 32.11 14.16 -5.68
CA LYS A 439 32.06 15.39 -6.49
C LYS A 439 32.37 15.04 -7.94
N PRO A 440 31.76 15.74 -8.93
CA PRO A 440 32.06 15.51 -10.34
C PRO A 440 33.56 15.59 -10.54
N SER A 441 34.14 14.51 -11.05
CA SER A 441 35.55 14.45 -11.39
C SER A 441 35.78 15.52 -12.45
N ILE A 442 36.39 16.62 -12.03
CA ILE A 442 36.97 17.61 -12.93
C ILE A 442 38.06 16.84 -13.66
N SER A 443 37.71 16.31 -14.84
CA SER A 443 38.65 15.89 -15.85
C SER A 443 39.44 17.13 -16.22
N MET A 444 40.54 17.37 -15.50
CA MET A 444 41.60 18.25 -15.96
C MET A 444 42.23 17.55 -17.16
N LYS A 445 41.61 17.73 -18.33
CA LYS A 445 42.40 17.78 -19.55
C LYS A 445 43.31 19.00 -19.43
N SER A 446 44.59 18.76 -19.43
CA SER A 446 45.63 19.78 -19.54
C SER A 446 46.77 19.19 -20.37
N PRO A 447 47.48 20.00 -21.16
CA PRO A 447 47.02 20.78 -22.31
C PRO A 447 47.14 19.99 -23.63
#